data_AF-W7MWU7-F1
#
_entry.id   AF-W7MWU7-F1
#
_cell.length_a   1.000
_cell.length_b   1.000
_cell.length_c   1.000
_cell.angle_alpha   90.00
_cell.angle_beta   90.00
_cell.angle_gamma   90.00
#
_symmetry.space_group_name_H-M   'P 1'
#
loop_
_entity.id
_entity.type
_entity.pdbx_description
1 polymer ?
#
loop_
_entity_poly.entity_id
_entity_poly.type
_entity_poly.pdbx_seq_one_letter_code
_entity_poly.pdbx_strand_id
1 'polypeptide(L)'
;MSKKQVASIRQIGNLARQLTGDWSNMMGRWDLNDGFGAYRFQLAYSFYALALAHFHRLPAAPGLLKFAMEKMINKTVGITGAMRARVEELREPQGPRVGLIPSRKVTSWTALTFKQ
;
A
#
# COMPACT_ATOMS: atom_id res chain seq x y z
N MET A 1 12.96 -28.06 6.12
CA MET A 1 11.97 -27.02 5.77
C MET A 1 10.98 -27.62 4.77
N SER A 2 9.67 -27.43 4.90
CA SER A 2 8.69 -28.03 3.97
C SER A 2 8.67 -27.32 2.62
N LYS A 3 8.25 -28.01 1.54
CA LYS A 3 8.17 -27.40 0.19
C LYS A 3 7.30 -26.14 0.18
N LYS A 4 6.21 -26.12 0.94
CA LYS A 4 5.33 -24.95 1.10
C LYS A 4 6.05 -23.79 1.76
N GLN A 5 6.80 -24.03 2.84
CA GLN A 5 7.60 -22.99 3.51
C GLN A 5 8.66 -22.40 2.57
N VAL A 6 9.31 -23.24 1.76
CA VAL A 6 10.31 -22.76 0.79
C VAL A 6 9.66 -21.89 -0.27
N ALA A 7 8.48 -22.28 -0.76
CA ALA A 7 7.70 -21.48 -1.70
C ALA A 7 7.30 -20.12 -1.09
N SER A 8 6.87 -20.08 0.17
CA SER A 8 6.55 -18.83 0.88
C SER A 8 7.77 -17.91 0.99
N ILE A 9 8.93 -18.43 1.40
CA ILE A 9 10.16 -17.61 1.48
C ILE A 9 10.58 -17.12 0.10
N ARG A 10 10.46 -17.96 -0.94
CA ARG A 10 10.75 -17.54 -2.31
C ARG A 10 9.82 -16.42 -2.76
N GLN A 11 8.52 -16.51 -2.45
CA GLN A 11 7.56 -15.47 -2.79
C GLN A 11 7.90 -14.14 -2.11
N ILE A 12 8.29 -14.17 -0.83
CA ILE A 12 8.77 -12.98 -0.11
C ILE A 12 10.03 -12.41 -0.79
N GLY A 13 10.95 -13.28 -1.22
CA GLY A 13 12.14 -12.88 -1.97
C GLY A 13 11.83 -12.27 -3.35
N ASN A 14 10.79 -12.76 -4.04
CA ASN A 14 10.31 -12.18 -5.29
C ASN A 14 9.76 -10.76 -5.07
N LEU A 15 8.97 -10.56 -4.02
CA LEU A 15 8.45 -9.26 -3.62
C LEU A 15 9.57 -8.28 -3.24
N ALA A 16 10.60 -8.74 -2.54
CA ALA A 16 11.76 -7.92 -2.15
C ALA A 16 12.56 -7.36 -3.35
N ARG A 17 12.55 -8.08 -4.48
CA ARG A 17 13.24 -7.67 -5.72
C ARG A 17 12.46 -6.63 -6.54
N GLN A 18 11.18 -6.40 -6.23
CA GLN A 18 10.39 -5.38 -6.91
C GLN A 18 10.80 -3.96 -6.48
N LEU A 19 10.55 -2.99 -7.36
CA LEU A 19 10.81 -1.57 -7.08
C LEU A 19 10.03 -1.11 -5.83
N THR A 20 10.55 -0.13 -5.11
CA THR A 20 9.82 0.51 -4.00
C THR A 20 8.53 1.12 -4.56
N GLY A 21 7.37 0.77 -3.99
CA GLY A 21 6.06 1.18 -4.51
C GLY A 21 5.43 0.23 -5.54
N ASP A 22 6.16 -0.76 -6.06
CA ASP A 22 5.56 -1.86 -6.82
C ASP A 22 5.05 -2.96 -5.87
N TRP A 23 3.75 -3.24 -5.96
CA TRP A 23 2.99 -4.17 -5.13
C TRP A 23 2.37 -5.31 -5.94
N SER A 24 2.77 -5.50 -7.19
CA SER A 24 2.12 -6.44 -8.12
C SER A 24 2.11 -7.89 -7.60
N ASN A 25 3.09 -8.29 -6.77
CA ASN A 25 3.15 -9.63 -6.17
C ASN A 25 2.42 -9.77 -4.82
N MET A 26 1.75 -8.72 -4.33
CA MET A 26 0.89 -8.72 -3.13
C MET A 26 -0.59 -8.65 -3.46
N MET A 27 -0.94 -8.55 -4.75
CA MET A 27 -2.32 -8.54 -5.20
C MET A 27 -2.89 -9.96 -5.16
N GLY A 28 -3.98 -10.14 -4.41
CA GLY A 28 -4.79 -11.34 -4.48
C GLY A 28 -5.72 -11.30 -5.69
N ARG A 29 -6.34 -12.44 -6.04
CA ARG A 29 -7.38 -12.53 -7.09
C ARG A 29 -8.61 -11.65 -6.80
N TRP A 30 -8.76 -11.19 -5.57
CA TRP A 30 -9.90 -10.43 -5.06
C TRP A 30 -9.40 -9.19 -4.34
N ASP A 31 -10.10 -8.07 -4.49
CA ASP A 31 -9.83 -6.75 -3.87
C ASP A 31 -10.02 -6.73 -2.33
N LEU A 32 -9.91 -7.87 -1.65
CA LEU A 32 -9.89 -7.94 -0.18
C LEU A 32 -8.57 -7.39 0.42
N ASN A 33 -7.71 -6.77 -0.39
CA ASN A 33 -6.71 -5.87 0.14
C ASN A 33 -7.45 -4.63 0.66
N ASP A 34 -7.54 -4.48 1.98
CA ASP A 34 -8.14 -3.37 2.74
C ASP A 34 -7.41 -2.00 2.49
N GLY A 35 -7.11 -1.69 1.23
CA GLY A 35 -6.35 -0.54 0.78
C GLY A 35 -4.88 -0.57 1.20
N PHE A 36 -4.23 0.58 1.05
CA PHE A 36 -2.81 0.79 1.41
C PHE A 36 -2.50 0.46 2.89
N GLY A 37 -3.52 0.42 3.77
CA GLY A 37 -3.40 0.05 5.17
C GLY A 37 -3.09 -1.42 5.43
N ALA A 38 -3.50 -2.33 4.53
CA ALA A 38 -3.29 -3.76 4.70
C ALA A 38 -1.85 -4.20 4.40
N TYR A 39 -1.18 -3.51 3.46
CA TYR A 39 0.17 -3.88 3.01
C TYR A 39 1.21 -3.85 4.13
N ARG A 40 1.12 -2.90 5.07
CA ARG A 40 2.07 -2.81 6.19
C ARG A 40 2.06 -4.06 7.06
N PHE A 41 0.90 -4.69 7.25
CA PHE A 41 0.78 -5.91 8.05
C PHE A 41 1.34 -7.11 7.31
N GLN A 42 1.04 -7.23 6.02
CA GLN A 42 1.60 -8.29 5.18
C GLN A 42 3.13 -8.20 5.08
N LEU A 43 3.69 -6.99 5.01
CA LEU A 43 5.14 -6.77 5.06
C LEU A 43 5.73 -7.12 6.43
N ALA A 44 5.06 -6.75 7.53
CA ALA A 44 5.51 -7.10 8.87
C ALA A 44 5.55 -8.61 9.09
N TYR A 45 4.51 -9.34 8.65
CA TYR A 45 4.50 -10.81 8.71
C TYR A 45 5.53 -11.44 7.78
N SER A 46 5.81 -10.85 6.63
CA SER A 46 6.87 -11.31 5.72
C SER A 46 8.25 -11.18 6.37
N PHE A 47 8.53 -10.04 7.03
CA PHE A 47 9.75 -9.84 7.80
C PHE A 47 9.86 -10.85 8.94
N TYR A 48 8.78 -11.06 9.70
CA TYR A 48 8.76 -12.03 10.80
C TYR A 48 9.04 -13.46 10.31
N ALA A 49 8.48 -13.86 9.17
CA ALA A 49 8.74 -15.16 8.57
C ALA A 49 10.23 -15.33 8.15
N LEU A 50 10.86 -14.29 7.60
CA LEU A 50 12.29 -14.31 7.26
C LEU A 50 13.18 -14.40 8.51
N ALA A 51 12.84 -13.66 9.58
CA ALA A 51 13.56 -13.70 10.85
C ALA A 51 13.47 -15.09 11.49
N LEU A 52 12.28 -15.70 11.50
CA LEU A 52 12.06 -17.04 12.02
C LEU A 52 12.82 -18.11 11.20
N ALA A 53 12.87 -17.93 9.88
CA ALA A 53 13.64 -18.80 8.99
C ALA A 53 15.15 -18.66 9.22
N HIS A 54 15.65 -17.44 9.43
CA HIS A 54 17.05 -17.19 9.77
C HIS A 54 17.42 -17.87 11.09
N PHE A 55 16.62 -17.66 12.14
CA PHE A 55 16.90 -18.16 13.49
C PHE A 55 16.86 -19.70 13.57
N HIS A 56 15.88 -20.36 12.95
CA HIS A 56 15.69 -21.80 13.12
C HIS A 56 16.24 -22.69 12.00
N ARG A 57 16.52 -22.16 10.80
CA ARG A 57 16.77 -23.01 9.62
C ARG A 57 18.03 -22.65 8.84
N LEU A 58 18.40 -21.37 8.77
CA LEU A 58 19.50 -20.88 7.93
C LEU A 58 20.39 -19.87 8.69
N PRO A 59 21.06 -20.28 9.78
CA PRO A 59 21.96 -19.38 10.51
C PRO A 59 23.21 -19.00 9.69
N ALA A 60 23.64 -19.86 8.77
CA ALA A 60 24.87 -19.69 7.98
C ALA A 60 24.69 -18.87 6.67
N ALA A 61 23.48 -18.42 6.34
CA ALA A 61 23.23 -17.66 5.10
C ALA A 61 22.58 -16.28 5.39
N PRO A 62 23.22 -15.41 6.21
CA PRO A 62 22.66 -14.09 6.52
C PRO A 62 22.55 -13.22 5.28
N GLY A 63 23.50 -13.30 4.33
CA GLY A 63 23.49 -12.47 3.11
C GLY A 63 22.25 -12.66 2.24
N LEU A 64 21.72 -13.89 2.16
CA LEU A 64 20.54 -14.21 1.34
C LEU A 64 19.27 -13.58 1.91
N LEU A 65 19.13 -13.55 3.23
CA LEU A 65 17.93 -13.06 3.91
C LEU A 65 18.03 -11.56 4.25
N LYS A 66 19.24 -11.06 4.54
CA LYS A 66 19.48 -9.67 4.93
C LYS A 66 18.99 -8.69 3.87
N PHE A 67 19.32 -8.94 2.59
CA PHE A 67 18.83 -8.09 1.49
C PHE A 67 17.30 -8.05 1.43
N ALA A 68 16.64 -9.19 1.57
CA ALA A 68 15.18 -9.25 1.55
C ALA A 68 14.56 -8.51 2.75
N MET A 69 15.12 -8.70 3.94
CA MET A 69 14.70 -8.02 5.17
C MET A 69 14.84 -6.49 5.06
N GLU A 70 15.99 -5.99 4.60
CA GLU A 70 16.22 -4.55 4.38
C GLU A 70 15.22 -3.96 3.37
N LYS A 71 14.94 -4.67 2.28
CA LYS A 71 13.95 -4.24 1.29
C LYS A 71 12.52 -4.19 1.86
N MET A 72 12.14 -5.12 2.74
CA MET A 72 10.83 -5.09 3.41
C MET A 72 10.71 -3.88 4.34
N ILE A 73 11.77 -3.55 5.09
CA ILE A 73 11.80 -2.36 5.95
C ILE A 73 11.65 -1.09 5.10
N ASN A 74 12.44 -0.96 4.03
CA ASN A 74 12.39 0.20 3.15
C ASN A 74 11.00 0.38 2.51
N LYS A 75 10.35 -0.71 2.10
CA LYS A 75 8.97 -0.69 1.61
C LYS A 75 7.97 -0.22 2.68
N THR A 76 8.14 -0.67 3.92
CA THR A 76 7.28 -0.27 5.06
C THR A 76 7.43 1.22 5.37
N VAL A 77 8.65 1.74 5.39
CA VAL A 77 8.92 3.18 5.59
C VAL A 77 8.36 4.00 4.43
N GLY A 78 8.48 3.52 3.19
CA GLY A 78 7.87 4.15 2.01
C GLY A 78 6.34 4.30 2.14
N ILE A 79 5.64 3.27 2.64
CA ILE A 79 4.20 3.33 2.89
C ILE A 79 3.89 4.40 3.95
N THR A 80 4.63 4.42 5.06
CA THR A 80 4.42 5.43 6.13
C THR A 80 4.65 6.86 5.63
N GLY A 81 5.67 7.07 4.80
CA GLY A 81 5.93 8.35 4.16
C GLY A 81 4.79 8.78 3.23
N ALA A 82 4.32 7.85 2.39
CA ALA A 82 3.18 8.10 1.50
C ALA A 82 1.88 8.38 2.27
N MET A 83 1.61 7.64 3.34
CA MET A 83 0.47 7.88 4.22
C MET A 83 0.55 9.24 4.89
N ARG A 84 1.73 9.63 5.40
CA ARG A 84 1.95 10.95 6.00
C ARG A 84 1.69 12.06 4.97
N ALA A 85 2.24 11.92 3.77
CA ALA A 85 2.01 12.89 2.69
C ALA A 85 0.51 12.99 2.34
N ARG A 86 -0.20 11.87 2.30
CA ARG A 86 -1.65 11.85 2.05
C ARG A 86 -2.44 12.49 3.18
N VAL A 87 -2.03 12.29 4.44
CA VAL A 87 -2.65 12.96 5.60
C VAL A 87 -2.39 14.46 5.53
N GLU A 88 -1.19 14.92 5.15
CA GLU A 88 -0.91 16.34 4.99
C GLU A 88 -1.70 16.97 3.83
N GLU A 89 -1.84 16.28 2.70
CA GLU A 89 -2.68 16.72 1.58
C GLU A 89 -4.16 16.88 1.97
N LEU A 90 -4.66 16.04 2.89
CA LEU A 90 -6.01 16.15 3.46
C LEU A 90 -6.09 17.19 4.59
N ARG A 91 -4.97 17.55 5.21
CA ARG A 91 -4.85 18.56 6.26
C ARG A 91 -4.83 19.97 5.68
N GLU A 92 -4.22 20.13 4.50
CA GLU A 92 -4.33 21.35 3.71
C GLU A 92 -5.81 21.60 3.37
N PRO A 93 -6.38 22.76 3.72
CA PRO A 93 -7.76 23.05 3.41
C PRO A 93 -7.91 23.11 1.88
N GLN A 94 -8.57 22.11 1.31
CA GLN A 94 -9.18 22.17 -0.02
C GLN A 94 -10.40 23.12 0.01
N GLY A 95 -10.20 24.33 0.54
CA GLY A 95 -11.14 25.44 0.39
C GLY A 95 -11.16 25.86 -1.08
N PRO A 96 -12.31 26.34 -1.59
CA PRO A 96 -12.42 26.68 -3.00
C PRO A 96 -11.33 27.68 -3.36
N ARG A 97 -10.50 27.35 -4.35
CA ARG A 97 -9.73 28.38 -5.05
C ARG A 97 -10.78 29.28 -5.68
N VAL A 98 -11.01 30.43 -5.05
CA VAL A 98 -11.81 31.54 -5.60
C VAL A 98 -11.04 32.09 -6.81
N GLY A 99 -11.00 31.30 -7.88
CA GLY A 99 -10.79 31.80 -9.23
C GLY A 99 -12.14 32.31 -9.71
N LEU A 100 -12.20 33.59 -10.08
CA LEU A 100 -13.38 34.18 -10.70
C LEU A 100 -13.89 33.28 -11.83
N ILE A 101 -15.03 32.63 -11.62
CA ILE A 101 -15.84 32.04 -12.69
C ILE A 101 -16.66 33.20 -13.26
N PRO A 102 -16.50 33.59 -14.54
CA PRO A 102 -17.33 34.64 -15.12
C PRO A 102 -18.79 34.21 -15.11
N SER A 103 -19.66 35.01 -14.51
CA SER A 103 -21.09 34.71 -14.37
C SER A 103 -21.73 34.50 -15.74
N ARG A 104 -22.11 33.26 -16.08
CA ARG A 104 -23.18 33.04 -17.05
C ARG A 104 -24.50 32.99 -16.29
N LYS A 105 -25.39 33.90 -16.65
CA LYS A 105 -26.72 34.08 -16.08
C LYS A 105 -27.49 32.75 -16.11
N VAL A 106 -27.97 32.31 -14.95
CA VAL A 106 -28.95 31.23 -14.83
C VAL A 106 -30.33 31.87 -14.84
N THR A 107 -31.07 31.74 -15.93
CA THR A 107 -32.50 32.02 -15.99
C THR A 107 -33.29 30.71 -15.95
N SER A 108 -34.03 30.57 -14.85
CA SER A 108 -35.27 29.81 -14.61
C SER A 108 -35.44 28.39 -15.15
N TRP A 109 -35.60 27.43 -14.22
CA TRP A 109 -36.44 26.24 -14.39
C TRP A 109 -37.47 26.23 -13.26
N THR A 110 -38.64 26.80 -13.50
CA THR A 110 -39.82 26.62 -12.64
C THR A 110 -40.87 25.91 -13.47
N ALA A 111 -40.78 24.58 -13.53
CA ALA A 111 -41.84 23.72 -14.04
C ALA A 111 -41.64 22.30 -13.50
N LEU A 112 -42.16 22.04 -12.30
CA LEU A 112 -42.54 20.70 -11.87
C LEU A 112 -43.75 20.79 -10.94
N THR A 113 -44.90 20.87 -11.62
CA THR A 113 -46.21 20.29 -11.30
C THR A 113 -46.37 19.56 -9.96
N PHE A 114 -47.31 20.06 -9.15
CA PHE A 114 -48.09 19.25 -8.22
C PHE A 114 -49.58 19.47 -8.57
N LYS A 115 -50.26 18.41 -9.02
CA LYS A 115 -51.71 18.37 -9.28
C LYS A 115 -52.25 17.16 -8.53
N GLN A 116 -53.14 17.40 -7.57
CA GLN A 116 -54.20 16.48 -7.17
C GLN A 116 -55.51 17.08 -7.65
#